data_AF-A0A5Y3W788-F1
#
_entry.id   AF-A0A5Y3W788-F1
#
_cell.length_a   1.000
_cell.length_b   1.000
_cell.length_c   1.000
_cell.angle_alpha   90.00
_cell.angle_beta   90.00
_cell.angle_gamma   90.00
#
_symmetry.space_group_name_H-M   'P 1'
#
loop_
_entity.id
_entity.type
_entity.pdbx_description
1 polymer ?
#
loop_
_entity_poly.entity_id
_entity_poly.type
_entity_poly.pdbx_seq_one_letter_code
_entity_poly.pdbx_strand_id
1 'polypeptide(L)'
;MKVSGQDVNVSDAVVKGSADSGTGMSVTGKFTGSESAIVTGQATVNGTGVDVSGKLNGAVSGSSSSGTGIRVSNGADITQGSHFDGHSDSGTGTVVQGSVTNQGSITGQSGSGKGTLIGGAVTGKGEITGISKGTGEGVILAGNITGGNVTGQSDGGTGLSINDGSTLTDVTVSGNTATGTGVHVKGNIVSNSSTTVAGTASGTGTGMLLSGDVTGGVVNGHSTDGIGVATDRDVTLTDVAVNGTSVSHSGVQINSHVSNAGSASITGSSERGAGVSLNGAVSSGVLKGHSVRGPGLHVTDKSYLNSVDVSSLSEQGLSVQMDGKLLTSDSFLNGQPLHDTVVVDAICQAAYQQQGVIANIEHMKHPTMASGYRELDKPVSVEICIDSKCNRLDMGTLLGPVRQ
;
A
#
# COMPACT_ATOMS: atom_id res chain seq x y z
N MET A 1 0.23 -42.82 14.51
CA MET A 1 0.13 -43.88 13.46
C MET A 1 1.09 -43.56 12.32
N LYS A 2 1.57 -44.55 11.55
CA LYS A 2 2.48 -44.33 10.42
C LYS A 2 1.99 -45.05 9.16
N VAL A 3 1.96 -44.35 8.04
CA VAL A 3 1.76 -44.88 6.69
C VAL A 3 3.08 -44.71 5.93
N SER A 4 3.76 -45.81 5.61
CA SER A 4 5.06 -45.76 4.94
C SER A 4 5.32 -46.96 4.05
N GLY A 5 5.93 -46.71 2.90
CA GLY A 5 6.34 -47.73 1.93
C GLY A 5 6.87 -47.06 0.65
N GLN A 6 7.48 -47.85 -0.24
CA GLN A 6 7.97 -47.33 -1.52
C GLN A 6 6.80 -46.86 -2.40
N ASP A 7 5.72 -47.65 -2.44
CA ASP A 7 4.46 -47.35 -3.14
C ASP A 7 3.29 -47.82 -2.27
N VAL A 8 2.56 -46.88 -1.67
CA VAL A 8 1.36 -47.14 -0.86
C VAL A 8 0.14 -46.64 -1.62
N ASN A 9 -0.73 -47.58 -2.01
CA ASN A 9 -2.00 -47.26 -2.67
C ASN A 9 -3.15 -47.48 -1.70
N VAL A 10 -3.99 -46.47 -1.51
CA VAL A 10 -5.18 -46.54 -0.67
C VAL A 10 -6.38 -46.13 -1.49
N SER A 11 -7.40 -46.96 -1.53
CA SER A 11 -8.64 -46.68 -2.26
C SER A 11 -9.83 -46.85 -1.34
N ASP A 12 -10.76 -45.88 -1.41
CA ASP A 12 -12.06 -45.92 -0.74
C ASP A 12 -11.97 -46.19 0.77
N ALA A 13 -10.96 -45.60 1.40
CA ALA A 13 -10.67 -45.79 2.82
C ALA A 13 -10.31 -44.47 3.51
N VAL A 14 -10.64 -44.40 4.80
CA VAL A 14 -10.21 -43.32 5.69
C VAL A 14 -9.20 -43.88 6.70
N VAL A 15 -7.96 -43.42 6.61
CA VAL A 15 -6.88 -43.83 7.52
C VAL A 15 -6.80 -42.80 8.66
N LYS A 16 -6.98 -43.22 9.90
CA LYS A 16 -7.05 -42.32 11.07
C LYS A 16 -5.94 -42.56 12.07
N GLY A 17 -5.28 -41.50 12.50
CA GLY A 17 -4.32 -41.50 13.61
C GLY A 17 -4.65 -40.42 14.62
N SER A 18 -4.44 -40.70 15.90
CA SER A 18 -4.60 -39.73 16.98
C SER A 18 -3.45 -39.86 17.97
N ALA A 19 -3.06 -38.74 18.56
CA ALA A 19 -2.09 -38.66 19.64
C ALA A 19 -2.49 -37.52 20.59
N ASP A 20 -2.17 -37.66 21.88
CA ASP A 20 -2.42 -36.58 22.84
C ASP A 20 -1.40 -35.44 22.69
N SER A 21 -0.13 -35.81 22.63
CA SER A 21 0.98 -34.95 22.23
C SER A 21 1.85 -35.66 21.19
N GLY A 22 2.54 -34.89 20.35
CA GLY A 22 3.32 -35.43 19.23
C GLY A 22 2.51 -35.60 17.95
N THR A 23 2.85 -36.58 17.11
CA THR A 23 2.28 -36.70 15.75
C THR A 23 1.16 -37.73 15.67
N GLY A 24 -0.06 -37.28 15.34
CA GLY A 24 -1.22 -38.18 15.16
C GLY A 24 -1.02 -39.17 14.01
N MET A 25 -0.59 -38.66 12.85
CA MET A 25 -0.31 -39.43 11.64
C MET A 25 1.00 -39.01 10.97
N SER A 26 1.84 -39.97 10.59
CA SER A 26 3.02 -39.72 9.74
C SER A 26 2.87 -40.44 8.40
N VAL A 27 3.00 -39.71 7.29
CA VAL A 27 2.95 -40.25 5.93
C VAL A 27 4.29 -40.00 5.24
N THR A 28 4.92 -41.07 4.79
CA THR A 28 6.26 -41.01 4.16
C THR A 28 6.35 -41.96 2.97
N GLY A 29 7.17 -41.63 1.98
CA GLY A 29 7.34 -42.45 0.77
C GLY A 29 6.42 -41.97 -0.35
N LYS A 30 6.02 -42.86 -1.28
CA LYS A 30 5.02 -42.52 -2.29
C LYS A 30 3.66 -43.02 -1.84
N PHE A 31 2.74 -42.10 -1.61
CA PHE A 31 1.34 -42.38 -1.30
C PHE A 31 0.46 -41.98 -2.47
N THR A 32 -0.48 -42.83 -2.84
CA THR A 32 -1.51 -42.55 -3.84
C THR A 32 -2.86 -43.00 -3.31
N GLY A 33 -3.72 -42.02 -3.04
CA GLY A 33 -5.12 -42.18 -2.68
C GLY A 33 -6.02 -42.15 -3.92
N SER A 34 -7.14 -42.88 -3.91
CA SER A 34 -8.28 -42.54 -4.76
C SER A 34 -8.89 -41.19 -4.34
N GLU A 35 -9.78 -40.61 -5.15
CA GLU A 35 -10.47 -39.35 -4.77
C GLU A 35 -11.20 -39.46 -3.42
N SER A 36 -11.70 -40.64 -3.09
CA SER A 36 -12.39 -40.94 -1.83
C SER A 36 -11.45 -41.29 -0.67
N ALA A 37 -10.15 -41.51 -0.92
CA ALA A 37 -9.20 -41.92 0.10
C ALA A 37 -8.69 -40.71 0.88
N ILE A 38 -8.86 -40.75 2.20
CA ILE A 38 -8.49 -39.63 3.09
C ILE A 38 -7.55 -40.12 4.19
N VAL A 39 -6.42 -39.44 4.34
CA VAL A 39 -5.57 -39.59 5.53
C VAL A 39 -5.93 -38.53 6.54
N THR A 40 -6.23 -38.95 7.78
CA THR A 40 -6.58 -38.04 8.87
C THR A 40 -5.67 -38.23 10.08
N GLY A 41 -5.31 -37.11 10.71
CA GLY A 41 -4.46 -37.10 11.90
C GLY A 41 -4.92 -36.04 12.91
N GLN A 42 -4.95 -36.41 14.20
CA GLN A 42 -5.33 -35.51 15.28
C GLN A 42 -4.27 -35.46 16.37
N ALA A 43 -3.93 -34.26 16.83
CA ALA A 43 -3.16 -34.02 18.05
C ALA A 43 -4.02 -33.26 19.06
N THR A 44 -4.50 -33.91 20.13
CA THR A 44 -5.54 -33.35 21.02
C THR A 44 -5.05 -32.24 21.96
N VAL A 45 -3.74 -32.08 22.11
CA VAL A 45 -3.12 -30.99 22.89
C VAL A 45 -2.11 -30.24 22.01
N ASN A 46 -0.82 -30.36 22.33
CA ASN A 46 0.31 -29.77 21.62
C ASN A 46 0.96 -30.86 20.76
N GLY A 47 0.79 -30.78 19.44
CA GLY A 47 1.36 -31.77 18.54
C GLY A 47 1.10 -31.45 17.07
N THR A 48 1.41 -32.41 16.20
CA THR A 48 1.13 -32.32 14.76
C THR A 48 0.02 -33.29 14.41
N GLY A 49 -1.07 -32.82 13.80
CA GLY A 49 -2.14 -33.71 13.33
C GLY A 49 -1.59 -34.71 12.31
N VAL A 50 -1.11 -34.21 11.17
CA VAL A 50 -0.44 -35.02 10.13
C VAL A 50 0.92 -34.45 9.76
N ASP A 51 1.94 -35.30 9.71
CA ASP A 51 3.25 -34.98 9.15
C ASP A 51 3.46 -35.75 7.86
N VAL A 52 3.80 -35.04 6.77
CA VAL A 52 3.86 -35.59 5.41
C VAL A 52 5.20 -35.29 4.76
N SER A 53 5.76 -36.29 4.09
CA SER A 53 6.96 -36.18 3.25
C SER A 53 6.91 -37.18 2.09
N GLY A 54 7.74 -36.97 1.07
CA GLY A 54 7.73 -37.80 -0.14
C GLY A 54 6.59 -37.43 -1.09
N LYS A 55 6.29 -38.32 -2.03
CA LYS A 55 5.31 -38.04 -3.10
C LYS A 55 3.90 -38.34 -2.62
N LEU A 56 3.00 -37.36 -2.69
CA LEU A 56 1.62 -37.50 -2.28
C LEU A 56 0.64 -37.18 -3.39
N ASN A 57 -0.28 -38.10 -3.63
CA ASN A 57 -1.47 -37.91 -4.45
C ASN A 57 -2.71 -38.25 -3.62
N GLY A 58 -3.57 -37.29 -3.29
CA GLY A 58 -4.82 -37.53 -2.56
C GLY A 58 -5.16 -36.47 -1.50
N ALA A 59 -6.09 -36.82 -0.60
CA ALA A 59 -6.58 -35.92 0.43
C ALA A 59 -5.95 -36.18 1.81
N VAL A 60 -5.51 -35.12 2.48
CA VAL A 60 -4.95 -35.14 3.84
C VAL A 60 -5.67 -34.11 4.70
N SER A 61 -6.13 -34.53 5.89
CA SER A 61 -6.69 -33.63 6.88
C SER A 61 -5.98 -33.78 8.22
N GLY A 62 -5.45 -32.70 8.75
CA GLY A 62 -4.73 -32.70 10.02
C GLY A 62 -5.30 -31.67 10.98
N SER A 63 -5.48 -32.06 12.24
CA SER A 63 -6.03 -31.18 13.28
C SER A 63 -5.15 -31.16 14.53
N SER A 64 -5.04 -29.99 15.17
CA SER A 64 -4.44 -29.86 16.51
C SER A 64 -5.08 -28.74 17.32
N SER A 65 -5.22 -28.89 18.64
CA SER A 65 -5.78 -27.82 19.47
C SER A 65 -4.87 -26.58 19.53
N SER A 66 -3.58 -26.76 19.81
CA SER A 66 -2.62 -25.64 19.94
C SER A 66 -1.30 -25.84 19.21
N GLY A 67 -1.13 -26.98 18.52
CA GLY A 67 0.06 -27.28 17.73
C GLY A 67 -0.12 -27.00 16.24
N THR A 68 0.26 -27.96 15.40
CA THR A 68 0.20 -27.86 13.94
C THR A 68 -0.87 -28.81 13.40
N GLY A 69 -1.78 -28.34 12.56
CA GLY A 69 -2.73 -29.23 11.88
C GLY A 69 -1.99 -30.19 10.93
N ILE A 70 -1.32 -29.63 9.92
CA ILE A 70 -0.47 -30.37 8.97
C ILE A 70 0.94 -29.79 8.93
N ARG A 71 1.96 -30.66 8.98
CA ARG A 71 3.34 -30.30 8.68
C ARG A 71 3.76 -30.94 7.36
N VAL A 72 3.96 -30.12 6.33
CA VAL A 72 4.56 -30.51 5.05
C VAL A 72 6.06 -30.38 5.16
N SER A 73 6.74 -31.52 5.18
CA SER A 73 8.17 -31.63 5.46
C SER A 73 9.03 -31.66 4.19
N ASN A 74 10.34 -31.51 4.38
CA ASN A 74 11.33 -31.49 3.31
C ASN A 74 11.21 -32.71 2.37
N GLY A 75 11.27 -32.45 1.07
CA GLY A 75 11.18 -33.47 0.02
C GLY A 75 9.75 -33.92 -0.29
N ALA A 76 8.73 -33.19 0.17
CA ALA A 76 7.35 -33.45 -0.24
C ALA A 76 7.13 -33.07 -1.72
N ASP A 77 6.47 -33.94 -2.48
CA ASP A 77 6.04 -33.75 -3.87
C ASP A 77 4.52 -33.95 -3.94
N ILE A 78 3.77 -32.87 -3.82
CA ILE A 78 2.31 -32.86 -3.78
C ILE A 78 1.80 -32.74 -5.22
N THR A 79 1.12 -33.79 -5.69
CA THR A 79 0.67 -33.83 -7.08
C THR A 79 -0.62 -33.05 -7.29
N GLN A 80 -0.88 -32.70 -8.55
CA GLN A 80 -2.13 -32.08 -8.98
C GLN A 80 -3.34 -32.92 -8.53
N GLY A 81 -4.39 -32.24 -8.07
CA GLY A 81 -5.60 -32.87 -7.52
C GLY A 81 -5.48 -33.27 -6.05
N SER A 82 -4.31 -33.11 -5.42
CA SER A 82 -4.18 -33.33 -3.98
C SER A 82 -4.71 -32.15 -3.17
N HIS A 83 -5.26 -32.45 -1.99
CA HIS A 83 -5.88 -31.47 -1.09
C HIS A 83 -5.39 -31.69 0.33
N PHE A 84 -4.77 -30.67 0.92
CA PHE A 84 -4.25 -30.71 2.29
C PHE A 84 -4.99 -29.67 3.10
N ASP A 85 -5.74 -30.09 4.12
CA ASP A 85 -6.50 -29.20 5.01
C ASP A 85 -6.01 -29.36 6.45
N GLY A 86 -5.20 -28.40 6.88
CA GLY A 86 -4.65 -28.33 8.23
C GLY A 86 -5.43 -27.33 9.08
N HIS A 87 -5.94 -27.78 10.22
CA HIS A 87 -6.66 -26.95 11.18
C HIS A 87 -5.95 -26.90 12.52
N SER A 88 -5.88 -25.72 13.13
CA SER A 88 -5.55 -25.61 14.55
C SER A 88 -6.34 -24.53 15.28
N ASP A 89 -6.86 -24.83 16.48
CA ASP A 89 -7.70 -23.86 17.19
C ASP A 89 -6.92 -22.59 17.56
N SER A 90 -5.69 -22.74 18.06
CA SER A 90 -4.83 -21.62 18.48
C SER A 90 -3.39 -21.67 17.96
N GLY A 91 -2.99 -22.76 17.32
CA GLY A 91 -1.64 -22.98 16.83
C GLY A 91 -1.45 -22.54 15.37
N THR A 92 -0.89 -23.42 14.54
CA THR A 92 -0.75 -23.18 13.11
C THR A 92 -1.54 -24.22 12.33
N GLY A 93 -2.41 -23.80 11.41
CA GLY A 93 -3.17 -24.73 10.57
C GLY A 93 -2.24 -25.62 9.76
N THR A 94 -1.37 -25.02 8.95
CA THR A 94 -0.37 -25.74 8.15
C THR A 94 1.02 -25.11 8.24
N VAL A 95 2.05 -25.95 8.38
CA VAL A 95 3.46 -25.54 8.33
C VAL A 95 4.13 -26.22 7.13
N VAL A 96 4.73 -25.43 6.24
CA VAL A 96 5.51 -25.91 5.10
C VAL A 96 6.98 -25.62 5.35
N GLN A 97 7.81 -26.67 5.39
CA GLN A 97 9.23 -26.60 5.73
C GLN A 97 10.11 -27.43 4.78
N GLY A 98 11.33 -26.96 4.54
CA GLY A 98 12.26 -27.57 3.60
C GLY A 98 11.90 -27.28 2.15
N SER A 99 12.42 -28.09 1.22
CA SER A 99 12.10 -28.01 -0.21
C SER A 99 10.86 -28.83 -0.52
N VAL A 100 9.81 -28.17 -1.02
CA VAL A 100 8.52 -28.78 -1.33
C VAL A 100 8.11 -28.44 -2.76
N THR A 101 7.67 -29.45 -3.52
CA THR A 101 6.99 -29.23 -4.79
C THR A 101 5.48 -29.30 -4.55
N ASN A 102 4.73 -28.24 -4.86
CA ASN A 102 3.29 -28.19 -4.74
C ASN A 102 2.62 -27.96 -6.09
N GLN A 103 1.85 -28.95 -6.53
CA GLN A 103 0.98 -28.89 -7.70
C GLN A 103 -0.50 -28.99 -7.32
N GLY A 104 -0.82 -29.18 -6.03
CA GLY A 104 -2.17 -29.34 -5.50
C GLY A 104 -2.63 -28.11 -4.71
N SER A 105 -3.46 -28.32 -3.70
CA SER A 105 -3.91 -27.29 -2.77
C SER A 105 -3.44 -27.60 -1.34
N ILE A 106 -2.91 -26.58 -0.68
CA ILE A 106 -2.56 -26.61 0.74
C ILE A 106 -3.34 -25.49 1.43
N THR A 107 -4.19 -25.85 2.39
CA THR A 107 -4.94 -24.92 3.21
C THR A 107 -4.55 -25.10 4.66
N GLY A 108 -4.27 -23.99 5.35
CA GLY A 108 -4.06 -23.94 6.77
C GLY A 108 -5.05 -22.97 7.41
N GLN A 109 -5.77 -23.43 8.43
CA GLN A 109 -6.77 -22.65 9.16
C GLN A 109 -6.39 -22.56 10.63
N SER A 110 -6.53 -21.38 11.21
CA SER A 110 -6.49 -21.22 12.66
C SER A 110 -7.57 -20.30 13.20
N GLY A 111 -8.04 -20.61 14.42
CA GLY A 111 -9.01 -19.79 15.14
C GLY A 111 -8.39 -18.48 15.62
N SER A 112 -7.26 -18.55 16.31
CA SER A 112 -6.55 -17.38 16.84
C SER A 112 -5.05 -17.30 16.51
N GLY A 113 -4.49 -18.35 15.92
CA GLY A 113 -3.08 -18.45 15.58
C GLY A 113 -2.80 -18.14 14.11
N LYS A 114 -1.92 -18.92 13.50
CA LYS A 114 -1.47 -18.72 12.12
C LYS A 114 -2.26 -19.65 11.19
N GLY A 115 -2.76 -19.15 10.08
CA GLY A 115 -3.35 -20.02 9.07
C GLY A 115 -2.30 -20.97 8.50
N THR A 116 -1.33 -20.40 7.78
CA THR A 116 -0.21 -21.14 7.18
C THR A 116 1.13 -20.45 7.44
N LEU A 117 2.15 -21.22 7.81
CA LEU A 117 3.55 -20.78 7.89
C LEU A 117 4.36 -21.47 6.78
N ILE A 118 4.96 -20.68 5.89
CA ILE A 118 5.89 -21.17 4.87
C ILE A 118 7.31 -20.75 5.29
N GLY A 119 8.04 -21.68 5.91
CA GLY A 119 9.43 -21.46 6.34
C GLY A 119 10.47 -22.10 5.42
N GLY A 120 10.03 -22.78 4.35
CA GLY A 120 10.89 -23.48 3.39
C GLY A 120 10.77 -22.94 1.97
N ALA A 121 11.41 -23.61 1.02
CA ALA A 121 11.29 -23.30 -0.39
C ALA A 121 10.14 -24.10 -1.01
N VAL A 122 9.24 -23.43 -1.72
CA VAL A 122 8.14 -24.07 -2.46
C VAL A 122 8.27 -23.80 -3.95
N THR A 123 8.17 -24.84 -4.76
CA THR A 123 8.08 -24.73 -6.21
C THR A 123 6.80 -25.37 -6.72
N GLY A 124 6.36 -24.99 -7.90
CA GLY A 124 5.20 -25.58 -8.57
C GLY A 124 4.07 -24.60 -8.78
N LYS A 125 2.96 -25.07 -9.35
CA LYS A 125 1.81 -24.25 -9.75
C LYS A 125 0.60 -24.42 -8.83
N GLY A 126 0.78 -25.06 -7.68
CA GLY A 126 -0.28 -25.28 -6.72
C GLY A 126 -0.66 -24.01 -5.96
N GLU A 127 -1.70 -24.16 -5.14
CA GLU A 127 -2.28 -23.12 -4.31
C GLU A 127 -1.87 -23.32 -2.85
N ILE A 128 -1.53 -22.24 -2.16
CA ILE A 128 -1.36 -22.22 -0.71
C ILE A 128 -2.27 -21.16 -0.11
N THR A 129 -3.17 -21.57 0.77
CA THR A 129 -4.10 -20.69 1.48
C THR A 129 -3.85 -20.76 2.98
N GLY A 130 -3.83 -19.61 3.65
CA GLY A 130 -3.76 -19.51 5.10
C GLY A 130 -4.86 -18.61 5.64
N ILE A 131 -5.67 -19.10 6.58
CA ILE A 131 -6.82 -18.40 7.14
C ILE A 131 -6.65 -18.28 8.65
N SER A 132 -6.72 -17.07 9.18
CA SER A 132 -6.83 -16.77 10.61
C SER A 132 -8.17 -16.09 10.88
N LYS A 133 -9.04 -16.70 11.70
CA LYS A 133 -10.39 -16.16 12.01
C LYS A 133 -10.37 -15.06 13.09
N GLY A 134 -9.19 -14.55 13.44
CA GLY A 134 -9.01 -13.58 14.51
C GLY A 134 -7.99 -12.51 14.13
N THR A 135 -7.12 -12.18 15.07
CA THR A 135 -6.05 -11.18 14.89
C THR A 135 -4.72 -11.80 14.46
N GLY A 136 -4.64 -13.12 14.33
CA GLY A 136 -3.44 -13.82 13.86
C GLY A 136 -3.18 -13.60 12.37
N GLU A 137 -2.02 -14.06 11.89
CA GLU A 137 -1.61 -13.91 10.49
C GLU A 137 -2.21 -15.04 9.63
N GLY A 138 -2.84 -14.69 8.51
CA GLY A 138 -3.37 -15.67 7.57
C GLY A 138 -2.24 -16.53 7.00
N VAL A 139 -1.26 -15.90 6.36
CA VAL A 139 -0.01 -16.52 5.93
C VAL A 139 1.19 -15.78 6.50
N ILE A 140 2.20 -16.52 6.94
CA ILE A 140 3.57 -16.02 7.13
C ILE A 140 4.46 -16.66 6.08
N LEU A 141 5.07 -15.83 5.25
CA LEU A 141 6.05 -16.24 4.25
C LEU A 141 7.45 -15.83 4.72
N ALA A 142 8.26 -16.83 5.05
CA ALA A 142 9.65 -16.67 5.48
C ALA A 142 10.61 -17.54 4.65
N GLY A 143 10.17 -18.00 3.48
CA GLY A 143 10.93 -18.81 2.54
C GLY A 143 10.76 -18.34 1.10
N ASN A 144 11.27 -19.13 0.15
CA ASN A 144 11.27 -18.78 -1.27
C ASN A 144 10.15 -19.49 -2.02
N ILE A 145 9.48 -18.80 -2.94
CA ILE A 145 8.39 -19.36 -3.74
C ILE A 145 8.70 -19.18 -5.23
N THR A 146 8.52 -20.26 -5.99
CA THR A 146 8.61 -20.22 -7.46
C THR A 146 7.37 -20.86 -8.08
N GLY A 147 6.53 -20.03 -8.70
CA GLY A 147 5.25 -20.44 -9.26
C GLY A 147 4.09 -20.46 -8.26
N GLY A 148 2.89 -20.70 -8.78
CA GLY A 148 1.67 -20.91 -7.99
C GLY A 148 1.10 -19.62 -7.41
N ASN A 149 0.18 -19.77 -6.46
CA ASN A 149 -0.35 -18.62 -5.72
C ASN A 149 -0.36 -18.88 -4.21
N VAL A 150 -0.17 -17.79 -3.45
CA VAL A 150 -0.22 -17.79 -1.99
C VAL A 150 -1.24 -16.77 -1.55
N THR A 151 -2.28 -17.21 -0.85
CA THR A 151 -3.37 -16.35 -0.36
C THR A 151 -3.48 -16.42 1.15
N GLY A 152 -3.34 -15.29 1.81
CA GLY A 152 -3.57 -15.14 3.24
C GLY A 152 -4.85 -14.37 3.54
N GLN A 153 -5.60 -14.81 4.54
CA GLN A 153 -6.80 -14.14 5.03
C GLN A 153 -6.75 -13.99 6.55
N SER A 154 -7.06 -12.80 7.04
CA SER A 154 -7.21 -12.53 8.47
C SER A 154 -8.33 -11.52 8.72
N ASP A 155 -9.25 -11.81 9.64
CA ASP A 155 -10.38 -10.91 9.89
C ASP A 155 -9.92 -9.53 10.42
N GLY A 156 -9.01 -9.52 11.40
CA GLY A 156 -8.47 -8.28 11.98
C GLY A 156 -6.95 -8.21 12.09
N GLY A 157 -6.24 -9.28 11.74
CA GLY A 157 -4.78 -9.33 11.74
C GLY A 157 -4.19 -9.00 10.37
N THR A 158 -2.99 -9.53 10.11
CA THR A 158 -2.38 -9.43 8.78
C THR A 158 -2.85 -10.58 7.90
N GLY A 159 -3.40 -10.28 6.73
CA GLY A 159 -3.77 -11.30 5.74
C GLY A 159 -2.56 -12.14 5.37
N LEU A 160 -1.48 -11.48 4.94
CA LEU A 160 -0.21 -12.12 4.60
C LEU A 160 1.01 -11.28 5.01
N SER A 161 1.92 -11.87 5.76
CA SER A 161 3.19 -11.25 6.14
C SER A 161 4.35 -11.86 5.34
N ILE A 162 5.18 -11.01 4.75
CA ILE A 162 6.40 -11.40 4.04
C ILE A 162 7.60 -10.94 4.87
N ASN A 163 8.40 -11.90 5.33
CA ASN A 163 9.56 -11.67 6.19
C ASN A 163 10.85 -11.55 5.37
N ASP A 164 11.93 -11.18 6.05
CA ASP A 164 13.25 -10.99 5.45
C ASP A 164 13.76 -12.21 4.68
N GLY A 165 14.34 -11.94 3.50
CA GLY A 165 15.05 -12.94 2.71
C GLY A 165 14.17 -13.79 1.79
N SER A 166 12.87 -13.47 1.67
CA SER A 166 11.97 -14.16 0.73
C SER A 166 12.22 -13.75 -0.71
N THR A 167 12.48 -14.74 -1.57
CA THR A 167 12.52 -14.59 -3.03
C THR A 167 11.24 -15.12 -3.65
N LEU A 168 10.61 -14.30 -4.48
CA LEU A 168 9.36 -14.59 -5.18
C LEU A 168 9.63 -14.62 -6.68
N THR A 169 9.19 -15.66 -7.37
CA THR A 169 9.41 -15.81 -8.81
C THR A 169 8.17 -16.41 -9.45
N ASP A 170 7.60 -15.72 -10.44
CA ASP A 170 6.41 -16.17 -11.16
C ASP A 170 5.23 -16.56 -10.23
N VAL A 171 5.06 -15.84 -9.13
CA VAL A 171 4.05 -16.13 -8.08
C VAL A 171 3.09 -14.95 -7.92
N THR A 172 1.82 -15.26 -7.67
CA THR A 172 0.87 -14.26 -7.14
C THR A 172 0.74 -14.42 -5.64
N VAL A 173 1.00 -13.35 -4.90
CA VAL A 173 0.84 -13.32 -3.45
C VAL A 173 -0.28 -12.35 -3.10
N SER A 174 -1.30 -12.83 -2.40
CA SER A 174 -2.47 -12.03 -2.00
C SER A 174 -2.70 -12.10 -0.50
N GLY A 175 -2.95 -10.97 0.14
CA GLY A 175 -3.29 -10.87 1.55
C GLY A 175 -4.56 -10.07 1.76
N ASN A 176 -5.54 -10.64 2.44
CA ASN A 176 -6.86 -10.05 2.63
C ASN A 176 -7.18 -9.87 4.10
N THR A 177 -7.77 -8.73 4.44
CA THR A 177 -8.27 -8.44 5.78
C THR A 177 -9.52 -7.56 5.76
N ALA A 178 -10.26 -7.51 6.87
CA ALA A 178 -11.28 -6.49 7.06
C ALA A 178 -10.69 -5.22 7.70
N THR A 179 -10.02 -5.34 8.85
CA THR A 179 -9.59 -4.17 9.64
C THR A 179 -8.09 -4.08 9.92
N GLY A 180 -7.31 -5.12 9.60
CA GLY A 180 -5.88 -5.13 9.85
C GLY A 180 -5.05 -4.66 8.66
N THR A 181 -4.02 -5.44 8.29
CA THR A 181 -3.20 -5.18 7.11
C THR A 181 -3.41 -6.29 6.07
N GLY A 182 -3.71 -5.98 4.81
CA GLY A 182 -3.85 -6.99 3.76
C GLY A 182 -2.54 -7.75 3.58
N VAL A 183 -1.49 -7.03 3.14
CA VAL A 183 -0.11 -7.54 3.07
C VAL A 183 0.85 -6.67 3.88
N HIS A 184 1.69 -7.28 4.71
CA HIS A 184 2.80 -6.59 5.38
C HIS A 184 4.13 -7.10 4.84
N VAL A 185 4.86 -6.27 4.10
CA VAL A 185 6.23 -6.52 3.67
C VAL A 185 7.17 -6.07 4.80
N LYS A 186 7.47 -6.99 5.72
CA LYS A 186 8.36 -6.73 6.86
C LYS A 186 9.83 -6.75 6.47
N GLY A 187 10.16 -7.51 5.43
CA GLY A 187 11.52 -7.71 4.99
C GLY A 187 11.73 -7.66 3.49
N ASN A 188 12.99 -7.78 3.08
CA ASN A 188 13.38 -7.52 1.70
C ASN A 188 12.85 -8.60 0.74
N ILE A 189 12.16 -8.18 -0.33
CA ILE A 189 11.63 -9.07 -1.38
C ILE A 189 12.42 -8.88 -2.67
N VAL A 190 12.88 -10.00 -3.24
CA VAL A 190 13.34 -10.05 -4.63
C VAL A 190 12.26 -10.74 -5.45
N SER A 191 11.71 -10.00 -6.41
CA SER A 191 10.57 -10.35 -7.23
C SER A 191 10.92 -10.11 -8.70
N ASN A 192 10.46 -10.99 -9.60
CA ASN A 192 10.62 -10.76 -11.04
C ASN A 192 9.42 -9.99 -11.61
N SER A 193 9.50 -9.55 -12.86
CA SER A 193 8.46 -8.71 -13.50
C SER A 193 7.07 -9.37 -13.59
N SER A 194 6.99 -10.69 -13.48
CA SER A 194 5.75 -11.48 -13.50
C SER A 194 5.14 -11.71 -12.11
N THR A 195 5.86 -11.39 -11.04
CA THR A 195 5.37 -11.54 -9.67
C THR A 195 4.49 -10.36 -9.29
N THR A 196 3.33 -10.68 -8.69
CA THR A 196 2.38 -9.68 -8.18
C THR A 196 2.16 -9.89 -6.69
N VAL A 197 2.30 -8.82 -5.91
CA VAL A 197 1.96 -8.79 -4.49
C VAL A 197 0.75 -7.88 -4.30
N ALA A 198 -0.35 -8.41 -3.79
CA ALA A 198 -1.62 -7.70 -3.65
C ALA A 198 -2.14 -7.76 -2.22
N GLY A 199 -2.34 -6.60 -1.60
CA GLY A 199 -2.91 -6.47 -0.27
C GLY A 199 -4.26 -5.75 -0.31
N THR A 200 -5.29 -6.35 0.30
CA THR A 200 -6.66 -5.83 0.31
C THR A 200 -7.17 -5.70 1.73
N ALA A 201 -7.65 -4.51 2.10
CA ALA A 201 -8.43 -4.27 3.29
C ALA A 201 -9.86 -3.88 2.92
N SER A 202 -10.84 -4.72 3.21
CA SER A 202 -12.24 -4.48 2.82
C SER A 202 -12.97 -3.47 3.71
N GLY A 203 -12.45 -3.21 4.93
CA GLY A 203 -12.93 -2.21 5.88
C GLY A 203 -11.91 -1.10 6.12
N THR A 204 -11.64 -0.79 7.40
CA THR A 204 -10.78 0.34 7.81
C THR A 204 -9.27 0.02 7.82
N GLY A 205 -8.90 -1.17 7.36
CA GLY A 205 -7.51 -1.63 7.37
C GLY A 205 -6.62 -0.94 6.34
N THR A 206 -5.33 -1.26 6.37
CA THR A 206 -4.37 -0.86 5.33
C THR A 206 -4.26 -1.98 4.30
N GLY A 207 -4.42 -1.68 3.01
CA GLY A 207 -4.25 -2.67 1.94
C GLY A 207 -2.87 -3.29 1.99
N MET A 208 -1.83 -2.45 1.97
CA MET A 208 -0.45 -2.88 2.10
C MET A 208 0.41 -1.97 2.97
N LEU A 209 1.23 -2.57 3.83
CA LEU A 209 2.26 -1.89 4.60
C LEU A 209 3.65 -2.32 4.11
N LEU A 210 4.47 -1.37 3.69
CA LEU A 210 5.85 -1.56 3.25
C LEU A 210 6.82 -1.09 4.34
N SER A 211 7.51 -2.05 4.95
CA SER A 211 8.52 -1.83 5.99
C SER A 211 9.92 -2.33 5.59
N GLY A 212 10.03 -3.01 4.45
CA GLY A 212 11.28 -3.55 3.89
C GLY A 212 11.43 -3.25 2.40
N ASP A 213 12.63 -3.48 1.86
CA ASP A 213 12.97 -3.17 0.47
C ASP A 213 12.24 -4.09 -0.52
N VAL A 214 11.96 -3.58 -1.72
CA VAL A 214 11.34 -4.37 -2.79
C VAL A 214 12.12 -4.17 -4.09
N THR A 215 12.49 -5.28 -4.72
CA THR A 215 13.13 -5.30 -6.04
C THR A 215 12.26 -6.07 -7.03
N GLY A 216 11.84 -5.41 -8.10
CA GLY A 216 11.07 -5.96 -9.21
C GLY A 216 9.60 -6.29 -8.91
N GLY A 217 8.82 -6.47 -9.97
CA GLY A 217 7.41 -6.86 -9.92
C GLY A 217 6.43 -5.71 -9.64
N VAL A 218 5.20 -6.08 -9.29
CA VAL A 218 4.11 -5.13 -9.05
C VAL A 218 3.55 -5.31 -7.64
N VAL A 219 3.34 -4.19 -6.97
CA VAL A 219 2.89 -4.10 -5.59
C VAL A 219 1.58 -3.32 -5.57
N ASN A 220 0.48 -3.96 -5.20
CA ASN A 220 -0.86 -3.37 -5.21
C ASN A 220 -1.45 -3.36 -3.80
N GLY A 221 -1.80 -2.19 -3.29
CA GLY A 221 -2.55 -2.04 -2.04
C GLY A 221 -3.92 -1.44 -2.32
N HIS A 222 -4.98 -2.08 -1.82
CA HIS A 222 -6.34 -1.59 -1.92
C HIS A 222 -6.98 -1.52 -0.53
N SER A 223 -7.66 -0.42 -0.23
CA SER A 223 -8.50 -0.33 0.95
C SER A 223 -9.81 0.39 0.68
N THR A 224 -10.91 -0.12 1.23
CA THR A 224 -12.20 0.57 1.13
C THR A 224 -12.21 1.79 2.05
N ASP A 225 -11.90 1.63 3.33
CA ASP A 225 -12.03 2.70 4.32
C ASP A 225 -10.75 2.97 5.12
N GLY A 226 -9.61 2.62 4.54
CA GLY A 226 -8.29 2.92 5.07
C GLY A 226 -7.30 3.18 3.94
N ILE A 227 -6.01 3.08 4.22
CA ILE A 227 -4.94 3.45 3.28
C ILE A 227 -4.71 2.31 2.28
N GLY A 228 -4.52 2.65 1.00
CA GLY A 228 -4.17 1.66 -0.02
C GLY A 228 -2.79 1.05 0.23
N VAL A 229 -1.73 1.87 0.15
CA VAL A 229 -0.35 1.51 0.49
C VAL A 229 0.22 2.51 1.48
N ALA A 230 0.88 2.04 2.55
CA ALA A 230 1.59 2.87 3.50
C ALA A 230 3.06 2.44 3.63
N THR A 231 3.94 3.41 3.92
CA THR A 231 5.31 3.14 4.40
C THR A 231 5.45 3.62 5.85
N ASP A 232 6.10 2.82 6.70
CA ASP A 232 6.35 3.15 8.11
C ASP A 232 7.84 3.10 8.50
N ARG A 233 8.67 2.59 7.60
CA ARG A 233 10.14 2.54 7.71
C ARG A 233 10.76 2.97 6.40
N ASP A 234 12.05 3.27 6.44
CA ASP A 234 12.78 3.59 5.22
C ASP A 234 12.82 2.37 4.29
N VAL A 235 12.50 2.58 3.02
CA VAL A 235 12.41 1.52 2.02
C VAL A 235 13.11 1.91 0.72
N THR A 236 13.75 0.93 0.09
CA THR A 236 14.30 1.04 -1.25
C THR A 236 13.40 0.29 -2.23
N LEU A 237 12.98 0.96 -3.29
CA LEU A 237 12.18 0.38 -4.36
C LEU A 237 13.02 0.34 -5.63
N THR A 238 13.34 -0.84 -6.14
CA THR A 238 14.16 -1.01 -7.37
C THR A 238 13.35 -1.68 -8.45
N ASP A 239 13.04 -0.98 -9.54
CA ASP A 239 12.24 -1.52 -10.66
C ASP A 239 10.85 -2.05 -10.23
N VAL A 240 10.22 -1.38 -9.25
CA VAL A 240 8.92 -1.77 -8.71
C VAL A 240 7.85 -0.76 -9.12
N ALA A 241 6.68 -1.25 -9.55
CA ALA A 241 5.48 -0.44 -9.63
C ALA A 241 4.65 -0.58 -8.35
N VAL A 242 4.54 0.48 -7.55
CA VAL A 242 3.68 0.54 -6.36
C VAL A 242 2.37 1.25 -6.71
N ASN A 243 1.24 0.56 -6.55
CA ASN A 243 -0.09 1.08 -6.82
C ASN A 243 -0.95 1.02 -5.56
N GLY A 244 -1.24 2.18 -4.98
CA GLY A 244 -2.13 2.31 -3.84
C GLY A 244 -3.48 2.89 -4.24
N THR A 245 -4.56 2.22 -3.86
CA THR A 245 -5.93 2.67 -4.12
C THR A 245 -6.72 2.71 -2.82
N SER A 246 -7.48 3.77 -2.62
CA SER A 246 -8.41 3.89 -1.49
C SER A 246 -9.71 4.53 -1.92
N VAL A 247 -10.83 4.20 -1.27
CA VAL A 247 -12.08 4.94 -1.49
C VAL A 247 -12.14 6.19 -0.60
N SER A 248 -11.77 6.10 0.69
CA SER A 248 -11.96 7.23 1.63
C SER A 248 -10.68 7.91 2.13
N HIS A 249 -9.54 7.21 2.17
CA HIS A 249 -8.27 7.73 2.67
C HIS A 249 -7.25 7.83 1.53
N SER A 250 -5.97 7.97 1.85
CA SER A 250 -4.94 8.10 0.84
C SER A 250 -4.77 6.82 0.03
N GLY A 251 -4.62 6.96 -1.29
CA GLY A 251 -4.20 5.85 -2.15
C GLY A 251 -2.83 5.33 -1.70
N VAL A 252 -1.85 6.24 -1.60
CA VAL A 252 -0.54 5.98 -1.00
C VAL A 252 -0.26 6.98 0.13
N GLN A 253 0.28 6.50 1.25
CA GLN A 253 0.80 7.34 2.33
C GLN A 253 2.28 7.05 2.56
N ILE A 254 3.11 8.10 2.51
CA ILE A 254 4.56 8.00 2.70
C ILE A 254 4.92 8.69 4.02
N ASN A 255 5.21 7.91 5.07
CA ASN A 255 5.57 8.43 6.41
C ASN A 255 7.07 8.28 6.72
N SER A 256 7.87 7.91 5.72
CA SER A 256 9.29 7.55 5.88
C SER A 256 10.13 7.99 4.67
N HIS A 257 11.40 7.61 4.61
CA HIS A 257 12.22 7.78 3.41
C HIS A 257 11.98 6.66 2.38
N VAL A 258 11.67 7.03 1.15
CA VAL A 258 11.56 6.11 0.01
C VAL A 258 12.63 6.44 -1.01
N SER A 259 13.56 5.51 -1.22
CA SER A 259 14.60 5.62 -2.23
C SER A 259 14.21 4.80 -3.46
N ASN A 260 13.83 5.47 -4.54
CA ASN A 260 13.54 4.81 -5.81
C ASN A 260 14.83 4.58 -6.61
N ALA A 261 14.93 3.43 -7.25
CA ALA A 261 16.01 3.07 -8.16
C ALA A 261 15.44 2.41 -9.43
N GLY A 262 16.21 2.52 -10.53
CA GLY A 262 15.80 2.01 -11.83
C GLY A 262 14.50 2.64 -12.31
N SER A 263 13.54 1.80 -12.67
CA SER A 263 12.22 2.18 -13.21
C SER A 263 11.11 2.30 -12.14
N ALA A 264 11.47 2.39 -10.85
CA ALA A 264 10.51 2.43 -9.77
C ALA A 264 9.54 3.62 -9.85
N SER A 265 8.26 3.34 -9.58
CA SER A 265 7.19 4.33 -9.59
C SER A 265 6.17 4.08 -8.50
N ILE A 266 5.62 5.16 -7.96
CA ILE A 266 4.60 5.15 -6.90
C ILE A 266 3.38 5.86 -7.42
N THR A 267 2.25 5.16 -7.49
CA THR A 267 0.96 5.68 -7.96
C THR A 267 -0.08 5.52 -6.86
N GLY A 268 -0.63 6.64 -6.40
CA GLY A 268 -1.71 6.68 -5.43
C GLY A 268 -2.98 7.27 -6.03
N SER A 269 -4.09 6.54 -5.88
CA SER A 269 -5.41 6.94 -6.35
C SER A 269 -6.42 6.90 -5.21
N SER A 270 -7.24 7.94 -5.07
CA SER A 270 -8.34 7.94 -4.10
C SER A 270 -9.64 8.53 -4.65
N GLU A 271 -10.79 8.09 -4.15
CA GLU A 271 -12.06 8.76 -4.46
C GLU A 271 -12.24 10.02 -3.60
N ARG A 272 -12.03 9.93 -2.28
CA ARG A 272 -12.29 11.05 -1.34
C ARG A 272 -11.05 11.57 -0.63
N GLY A 273 -10.05 10.72 -0.39
CA GLY A 273 -8.80 11.09 0.27
C GLY A 273 -7.76 11.63 -0.72
N ALA A 274 -6.51 11.75 -0.26
CA ALA A 274 -5.43 12.14 -1.16
C ALA A 274 -5.07 11.02 -2.14
N GLY A 275 -4.64 11.34 -3.37
CA GLY A 275 -3.97 10.35 -4.20
C GLY A 275 -2.71 9.85 -3.49
N VAL A 276 -1.81 10.78 -3.19
CA VAL A 276 -0.62 10.59 -2.36
C VAL A 276 -0.65 11.54 -1.17
N SER A 277 -0.49 11.01 0.05
CA SER A 277 -0.15 11.80 1.23
C SER A 277 1.34 11.65 1.54
N LEU A 278 2.02 12.79 1.70
CA LEU A 278 3.47 12.89 1.89
C LEU A 278 3.76 13.50 3.27
N ASN A 279 4.45 12.71 4.09
CA ASN A 279 4.99 13.04 5.41
C ASN A 279 6.38 12.37 5.54
N GLY A 280 7.24 12.63 4.57
CA GLY A 280 8.46 11.86 4.43
C GLY A 280 9.30 12.35 3.28
N ALA A 281 10.25 11.51 2.87
CA ALA A 281 11.17 11.84 1.81
C ALA A 281 11.02 10.86 0.65
N VAL A 282 11.08 11.35 -0.58
CA VAL A 282 11.16 10.51 -1.78
C VAL A 282 12.37 10.97 -2.59
N SER A 283 13.21 10.02 -2.98
CA SER A 283 14.37 10.26 -3.83
C SER A 283 14.24 9.49 -5.13
N SER A 284 14.42 10.17 -6.24
CA SER A 284 14.37 9.65 -7.60
C SER A 284 12.98 9.10 -8.00
N GLY A 285 12.86 8.72 -9.28
CA GLY A 285 11.68 8.03 -9.80
C GLY A 285 10.47 8.93 -9.98
N VAL A 286 9.30 8.30 -9.99
CA VAL A 286 8.04 8.95 -10.34
C VAL A 286 7.03 8.81 -9.21
N LEU A 287 6.35 9.91 -8.87
CA LEU A 287 5.28 9.95 -7.87
C LEU A 287 4.00 10.48 -8.52
N LYS A 288 2.97 9.65 -8.61
CA LYS A 288 1.69 10.01 -9.23
C LYS A 288 0.58 10.00 -8.21
N GLY A 289 -0.05 11.14 -8.00
CA GLY A 289 -1.23 11.31 -7.16
C GLY A 289 -2.45 11.65 -8.00
N HIS A 290 -3.50 10.84 -7.88
CA HIS A 290 -4.80 11.09 -8.47
C HIS A 290 -5.88 11.05 -7.40
N SER A 291 -6.81 12.00 -7.43
CA SER A 291 -7.99 11.93 -6.58
C SER A 291 -9.25 12.44 -7.28
N VAL A 292 -10.41 11.89 -6.95
CA VAL A 292 -11.70 12.42 -7.45
C VAL A 292 -12.07 13.69 -6.67
N ARG A 293 -12.12 13.64 -5.34
CA ARG A 293 -12.58 14.76 -4.48
C ARG A 293 -11.52 15.35 -3.56
N GLY A 294 -10.59 14.54 -3.06
CA GLY A 294 -9.46 15.00 -2.27
C GLY A 294 -8.30 15.51 -3.14
N PRO A 295 -7.16 15.88 -2.54
CA PRO A 295 -6.01 16.36 -3.29
C PRO A 295 -5.28 15.27 -4.06
N GLY A 296 -4.68 15.59 -5.21
CA GLY A 296 -3.78 14.65 -5.90
C GLY A 296 -2.55 14.31 -5.03
N LEU A 297 -1.89 15.35 -4.53
CA LEU A 297 -0.75 15.31 -3.61
C LEU A 297 -1.08 16.14 -2.38
N HIS A 298 -0.92 15.56 -1.20
CA HIS A 298 -1.11 16.24 0.08
C HIS A 298 0.15 16.18 0.91
N VAL A 299 0.83 17.31 1.06
CA VAL A 299 1.97 17.44 1.97
C VAL A 299 1.45 17.78 3.36
N THR A 300 1.57 16.84 4.28
CA THR A 300 0.94 16.93 5.62
C THR A 300 1.92 17.38 6.72
N ASP A 301 3.21 17.11 6.54
CA ASP A 301 4.28 17.53 7.45
C ASP A 301 5.56 17.83 6.64
N LYS A 302 6.68 18.03 7.32
CA LYS A 302 7.99 18.24 6.73
C LYS A 302 8.35 17.10 5.78
N SER A 303 8.40 17.44 4.51
CA SER A 303 8.62 16.50 3.42
C SER A 303 9.77 16.93 2.52
N TYR A 304 10.41 15.96 1.88
CA TYR A 304 11.54 16.19 0.99
C TYR A 304 11.39 15.43 -0.33
N LEU A 305 11.56 16.11 -1.45
CA LEU A 305 11.61 15.47 -2.77
C LEU A 305 12.96 15.76 -3.41
N ASN A 306 13.65 14.72 -3.86
CA ASN A 306 14.92 14.87 -4.56
C ASN A 306 14.90 14.12 -5.89
N SER A 307 15.05 14.84 -7.01
CA SER A 307 15.05 14.25 -8.34
C SER A 307 13.77 13.46 -8.66
N VAL A 308 12.61 13.91 -8.17
CA VAL A 308 11.31 13.23 -8.34
C VAL A 308 10.47 13.93 -9.40
N ASP A 309 9.93 13.16 -10.35
CA ASP A 309 8.88 13.64 -11.25
C ASP A 309 7.50 13.37 -10.63
N VAL A 310 6.82 14.45 -10.24
CA VAL A 310 5.53 14.41 -9.57
C VAL A 310 4.42 14.73 -10.56
N SER A 311 3.47 13.82 -10.70
CA SER A 311 2.19 14.10 -11.38
C SER A 311 1.09 14.20 -10.34
N SER A 312 0.39 15.33 -10.27
CA SER A 312 -0.66 15.55 -9.28
C SER A 312 -1.95 16.05 -9.93
N LEU A 313 -3.00 15.25 -9.82
CA LEU A 313 -4.28 15.44 -10.49
C LEU A 313 -5.43 15.31 -9.51
N SER A 314 -6.44 16.15 -9.68
CA SER A 314 -7.70 16.04 -8.96
C SER A 314 -8.87 16.50 -9.83
N GLU A 315 -9.98 15.76 -9.80
CA GLU A 315 -11.18 16.11 -10.59
C GLU A 315 -11.99 17.25 -9.96
N GLN A 316 -12.22 17.19 -8.64
CA GLN A 316 -13.07 18.13 -7.89
C GLN A 316 -12.34 18.84 -6.74
N GLY A 317 -11.22 18.29 -6.25
CA GLY A 317 -10.35 18.89 -5.24
C GLY A 317 -9.14 19.64 -5.82
N LEU A 318 -8.24 20.10 -4.94
CA LEU A 318 -6.98 20.73 -5.34
C LEU A 318 -6.02 19.72 -5.98
N SER A 319 -5.24 20.13 -6.98
CA SER A 319 -4.17 19.25 -7.47
C SER A 319 -3.13 19.00 -6.38
N VAL A 320 -2.73 20.03 -5.63
CA VAL A 320 -1.79 19.93 -4.52
C VAL A 320 -2.35 20.66 -3.30
N GLN A 321 -2.29 20.01 -2.13
CA GLN A 321 -2.57 20.61 -0.83
C GLN A 321 -1.30 20.61 0.02
N MET A 322 -1.01 21.76 0.64
CA MET A 322 0.22 22.00 1.40
C MET A 322 -0.15 22.44 2.82
N ASP A 323 -0.18 21.48 3.75
CA ASP A 323 -0.37 21.76 5.19
C ASP A 323 0.98 21.68 5.95
N GLY A 324 1.97 21.00 5.35
CA GLY A 324 3.34 20.87 5.85
C GLY A 324 4.37 21.67 5.03
N LYS A 325 5.64 21.58 5.44
CA LYS A 325 6.77 22.19 4.69
C LYS A 325 7.29 21.21 3.65
N LEU A 326 7.36 21.64 2.40
CA LEU A 326 8.02 20.91 1.33
C LEU A 326 9.37 21.54 0.99
N LEU A 327 10.42 20.72 1.01
CA LEU A 327 11.75 21.00 0.48
C LEU A 327 11.97 20.15 -0.77
N THR A 328 12.54 20.73 -1.82
CA THR A 328 12.76 20.07 -3.10
C THR A 328 14.17 20.32 -3.62
N SER A 329 14.72 19.31 -4.29
CA SER A 329 15.93 19.42 -5.09
C SER A 329 15.66 18.73 -6.43
N ASP A 330 15.91 19.43 -7.54
CA ASP A 330 15.78 18.90 -8.91
C ASP A 330 14.47 18.13 -9.19
N SER A 331 13.38 18.52 -8.53
CA SER A 331 12.09 17.84 -8.64
C SER A 331 11.11 18.65 -9.48
N PHE A 332 10.17 17.97 -10.13
CA PHE A 332 9.21 18.57 -11.05
C PHE A 332 7.78 18.23 -10.62
N LEU A 333 6.85 19.16 -10.81
CA LEU A 333 5.42 18.98 -10.61
C LEU A 333 4.69 19.27 -11.92
N ASN A 334 4.02 18.26 -12.47
CA ASN A 334 3.30 18.35 -13.74
C ASN A 334 4.16 18.97 -14.87
N GLY A 335 5.45 18.62 -14.90
CA GLY A 335 6.43 19.11 -15.88
C GLY A 335 7.04 20.49 -15.61
N GLN A 336 6.72 21.16 -14.49
CA GLN A 336 7.35 22.42 -14.09
C GLN A 336 8.31 22.20 -12.90
N PRO A 337 9.41 22.96 -12.78
CA PRO A 337 10.27 22.89 -11.60
C PRO A 337 9.46 23.12 -10.32
N LEU A 338 9.60 22.21 -9.36
CA LEU A 338 8.92 22.29 -8.07
C LEU A 338 9.82 23.04 -7.10
N HIS A 339 9.32 24.16 -6.56
CA HIS A 339 10.06 25.02 -5.64
C HIS A 339 9.68 24.79 -4.18
N ASP A 340 10.64 25.00 -3.29
CA ASP A 340 10.45 24.96 -1.85
C ASP A 340 9.32 25.87 -1.39
N THR A 341 8.49 25.36 -0.49
CA THR A 341 7.47 26.17 0.21
C THR A 341 8.08 27.34 0.98
N VAL A 342 9.26 27.13 1.59
CA VAL A 342 10.00 28.21 2.29
C VAL A 342 10.39 29.33 1.33
N VAL A 343 10.74 28.99 0.09
CA VAL A 343 11.08 29.98 -0.94
C VAL A 343 9.81 30.70 -1.42
N VAL A 344 8.70 29.98 -1.61
CA VAL A 344 7.42 30.59 -1.99
C VAL A 344 6.93 31.57 -0.92
N ASP A 345 7.00 31.21 0.36
CA ASP A 345 6.63 32.11 1.46
C ASP A 345 7.51 33.36 1.49
N ALA A 346 8.82 33.22 1.29
CA ALA A 346 9.75 34.35 1.23
C ALA A 346 9.49 35.27 0.02
N ILE A 347 9.16 34.71 -1.15
CA ILE A 347 8.80 35.47 -2.35
C ILE A 347 7.47 36.21 -2.13
N CYS A 348 6.45 35.53 -1.61
CA CYS A 348 5.17 36.14 -1.27
C CYS A 348 5.35 37.26 -0.24
N GLN A 349 6.13 37.04 0.81
CA GLN A 349 6.43 38.06 1.81
C GLN A 349 7.19 39.25 1.22
N ALA A 350 8.17 39.01 0.35
CA ALA A 350 8.88 40.08 -0.36
C ALA A 350 7.95 40.85 -1.32
N ALA A 351 7.04 40.16 -2.03
CA ALA A 351 6.04 40.79 -2.89
C ALA A 351 5.05 41.65 -2.09
N TYR A 352 4.57 41.17 -0.93
CA TYR A 352 3.73 41.96 -0.03
C TYR A 352 4.47 43.17 0.54
N GLN A 353 5.76 43.03 0.88
CA GLN A 353 6.57 44.18 1.30
C GLN A 353 6.72 45.20 0.17
N GLN A 354 6.96 44.77 -1.08
CA GLN A 354 7.04 45.68 -2.21
C GLN A 354 5.69 46.33 -2.55
N GLN A 355 4.57 45.60 -2.48
CA GLN A 355 3.23 46.16 -2.67
C GLN A 355 2.83 47.13 -1.54
N GLY A 356 3.21 46.84 -0.29
CA GLY A 356 3.04 47.75 0.83
C GLY A 356 3.90 49.02 0.72
N VAL A 357 5.07 48.93 0.09
CA VAL A 357 5.90 50.10 -0.26
C VAL A 357 5.28 50.90 -1.40
N ILE A 358 4.69 50.26 -2.42
CA ILE A 358 3.97 50.95 -3.51
C ILE A 358 2.72 51.68 -2.97
N ALA A 359 1.94 51.04 -2.09
CA ALA A 359 0.78 51.67 -1.46
C ALA A 359 1.15 52.85 -0.53
N ASN A 360 2.34 52.83 0.09
CA ASN A 360 2.85 53.94 0.90
C ASN A 360 3.55 55.04 0.07
N ILE A 361 3.89 54.80 -1.19
CA ILE A 361 4.41 55.83 -2.11
C ILE A 361 3.26 56.68 -2.66
N GLU A 362 2.04 56.16 -2.78
CA GLU A 362 0.87 56.98 -3.14
C GLU A 362 0.39 57.93 -2.03
N HIS A 363 0.85 57.74 -0.78
CA HIS A 363 0.47 58.59 0.36
C HIS A 363 1.55 59.55 0.86
N MET A 364 2.74 59.61 0.23
CA MET A 364 3.79 60.55 0.60
C MET A 364 4.15 61.55 -0.50
N LYS A 365 3.48 62.71 -0.37
CA LYS A 365 3.91 64.07 -0.72
C LYS A 365 3.77 64.53 -2.17
N HIS A 366 2.77 65.40 -2.33
CA HIS A 366 2.84 66.69 -3.02
C HIS A 366 4.26 67.09 -3.46
N PRO A 367 4.53 67.20 -4.77
CA PRO A 367 5.72 67.90 -5.24
C PRO A 367 5.58 69.37 -4.87
N THR A 368 6.51 69.87 -4.05
CA THR A 368 6.68 71.30 -3.85
C THR A 368 7.10 71.89 -5.20
N MET A 369 6.25 72.76 -5.73
CA MET A 369 6.45 73.41 -7.02
C MET A 369 7.76 74.21 -7.03
N ALA A 370 8.69 73.79 -7.90
CA ALA A 370 9.80 74.60 -8.36
C ALA A 370 9.73 74.71 -9.88
N SER A 371 8.68 75.32 -10.38
CA SER A 371 8.65 75.96 -11.71
C SER A 371 7.43 76.88 -11.74
N GLY A 372 7.65 78.16 -12.02
CA GLY A 372 6.63 79.20 -11.99
C GLY A 372 5.58 79.04 -13.08
N TYR A 373 4.60 78.17 -12.85
CA TYR A 373 3.35 78.14 -13.61
C TYR A 373 2.18 78.42 -12.66
N ARG A 374 1.49 79.54 -12.90
CA ARG A 374 0.19 79.82 -12.30
C ARG A 374 -0.86 79.01 -13.07
N GLU A 375 -1.47 78.02 -12.42
CA GLU A 375 -2.72 77.44 -12.94
C GLU A 375 -3.84 78.47 -12.84
N LEU A 376 -4.49 78.72 -13.97
CA LEU A 376 -5.76 79.45 -14.02
C LEU A 376 -6.85 78.44 -13.63
N ASP A 377 -7.47 78.62 -12.47
CA ASP A 377 -8.70 77.91 -12.08
C ASP A 377 -9.76 78.12 -13.16
N LYS A 378 -10.03 77.08 -13.95
CA LYS A 378 -11.18 77.02 -14.85
C LYS A 378 -12.09 75.88 -14.39
N PRO A 379 -13.39 76.15 -14.13
CA PRO A 379 -14.32 75.11 -13.71
C PRO A 379 -14.47 74.06 -14.82
N VAL A 380 -14.46 72.78 -14.42
CA VAL A 380 -14.71 71.66 -15.33
C VAL A 380 -16.21 71.51 -15.50
N SER A 381 -16.68 71.70 -16.72
CA SER A 381 -18.07 71.47 -17.11
C SER A 381 -18.14 70.29 -18.07
N VAL A 382 -19.04 69.35 -17.81
CA VAL A 382 -19.30 68.24 -18.72
C VAL A 382 -20.67 68.47 -19.37
N GLU A 383 -20.70 68.41 -20.69
CA GLU A 383 -21.92 68.52 -21.48
C GLU A 383 -22.27 67.15 -22.05
N ILE A 384 -23.49 66.69 -21.77
CA ILE A 384 -23.99 65.39 -22.22
C ILE A 384 -25.18 65.64 -23.14
N CYS A 385 -25.09 65.14 -24.36
CA CYS A 385 -26.11 65.31 -25.40
C CYS A 385 -26.73 63.97 -25.79
N ILE A 386 -28.06 63.90 -25.81
CA ILE A 386 -28.81 62.76 -26.36
C ILE A 386 -29.93 63.33 -27.23
N ASP A 387 -30.09 62.80 -28.45
CA ASP A 387 -31.10 63.18 -29.44
C ASP A 387 -31.26 64.70 -29.65
N SER A 388 -30.11 65.35 -29.86
CA SER A 388 -30.01 66.79 -30.17
C SER A 388 -30.47 67.75 -29.06
N LYS A 389 -30.58 67.28 -27.81
CA LYS A 389 -30.64 68.15 -26.62
C LYS A 389 -29.44 67.88 -25.70
N CYS A 390 -28.71 68.95 -25.39
CA CYS A 390 -27.53 68.92 -24.54
C CYS A 390 -27.86 69.54 -23.18
N ASN A 391 -27.49 68.85 -22.10
CA ASN A 391 -27.53 69.38 -20.75
C ASN A 391 -26.10 69.50 -20.21
N ARG A 392 -25.79 70.69 -19.67
CA ARG A 392 -24.49 71.02 -19.12
C ARG A 392 -24.53 70.90 -17.60
N LEU A 393 -23.58 70.15 -17.03
CA LEU A 393 -23.40 70.02 -15.59
C LEU A 393 -22.06 70.66 -15.19
N ASP A 394 -22.11 71.71 -14.38
CA ASP A 394 -20.91 72.35 -13.84
C ASP A 394 -20.56 71.68 -12.49
N MET A 395 -19.43 70.97 -12.44
CA MET A 395 -18.90 70.40 -11.20
C MET A 395 -17.88 71.39 -10.60
N GLY A 396 -18.28 72.06 -9.51
CA GLY A 396 -17.44 73.03 -8.79
C GLY A 396 -16.15 72.44 -8.22
N THR A 397 -15.29 73.33 -7.69
CA THR A 397 -13.92 73.02 -7.24
C THR A 397 -13.86 72.26 -5.90
N LEU A 398 -13.00 71.23 -5.84
CA LEU A 398 -12.82 70.35 -4.68
C LEU A 398 -11.94 71.00 -3.59
N LEU A 399 -12.56 71.70 -2.65
CA LEU A 399 -12.01 71.97 -1.31
C LEU A 399 -13.14 71.73 -0.29
N GLY A 400 -13.07 70.67 0.52
CA GLY A 400 -13.97 70.47 1.67
C GLY A 400 -13.57 71.37 2.87
N PRO A 401 -14.12 71.18 4.11
CA PRO A 401 -15.28 70.40 4.59
C PRO A 401 -16.19 71.18 5.60
N VAL A 402 -17.37 70.67 6.03
CA VAL A 402 -17.87 70.82 7.43
C VAL A 402 -18.80 69.67 7.84
N ARG A 403 -18.58 69.16 9.06
CA ARG A 403 -19.32 68.14 9.82
C ARG A 403 -20.81 68.46 10.08
N GLN A 404 -21.64 67.42 10.12
CA GLN A 404 -22.29 66.92 11.35
C GLN A 404 -22.64 65.45 11.18
#